data_AF-A0ABD3U401-F1
#
_entry.id   AF-A0ABD3U401-F1
#
_cell.length_a   1.000
_cell.length_b   1.000
_cell.length_c   1.000
_cell.angle_alpha   90.00
_cell.angle_beta   90.00
_cell.angle_gamma   90.00
#
_symmetry.space_group_name_H-M   'P 1'
#
loop_
_entity.id
_entity.type
_entity.pdbx_description
1 polymer ?
#
loop_
_entity_poly.entity_id
_entity_poly.type
_entity_poly.pdbx_seq_one_letter_code
_entity_poly.pdbx_strand_id
1 'polypeptide(L)'
;MSDTEGASHTHGGDENEARRAMEEARKRKEQQAAEAIAEYEEARRAEKEKETNDIEQLRQKREQRRQGRVDDEKRLQGQRAQEDARRKAEEEERKRKKQEEEEKRKAERERKRQEAMKRMGPKKPNYVITKKEDGEEVEEEEPKKEVKSKEQMEQEKRAILAQRIHPLELDSLDSAKLQEKAKSLHEHIRNLVSQQYDLQQTFQRLQYDMIEMAERARQMAKSRRALASAQVDESFDRLADKYTGAPPKIRLCSKYERQTDSRSFGERLGMYEEKSKNQPSVRRVHPIALPMPVEDEDDFLY
;
A
#
# COMPACT_ATOMS: atom_id res chain seq x y z
N MET A 1 114.23 -37.35 8.61
CA MET A 1 113.19 -36.98 7.62
C MET A 1 111.98 -37.82 7.98
N SER A 2 110.82 -37.33 8.38
CA SER A 2 110.31 -35.99 8.65
C SER A 2 108.95 -36.24 9.31
N ASP A 3 108.75 -35.70 10.50
CA ASP A 3 107.45 -35.58 11.16
C ASP A 3 106.53 -34.67 10.34
N THR A 4 105.27 -35.07 10.13
CA THR A 4 104.15 -34.14 9.87
C THR A 4 102.82 -34.80 10.27
N GLU A 5 102.49 -34.58 11.55
CA GLU A 5 101.19 -34.21 12.13
C GLU A 5 99.90 -34.59 11.38
N GLY A 6 99.09 -35.43 12.05
CA GLY A 6 97.71 -35.70 11.68
C GLY A 6 96.80 -34.48 11.91
N ALA A 7 96.20 -33.99 10.83
CA ALA A 7 95.07 -33.07 10.90
C ALA A 7 93.76 -33.88 10.87
N SER A 8 93.21 -34.16 12.05
CA SER A 8 91.82 -34.62 12.19
C SER A 8 90.89 -33.46 11.84
N HIS A 9 90.39 -33.44 10.61
CA HIS A 9 89.37 -32.50 10.17
C HIS A 9 88.06 -32.80 10.92
N THR A 10 87.69 -31.95 11.88
CA THR A 10 86.43 -32.05 12.62
C THR A 10 85.27 -31.60 11.74
N HIS A 11 84.79 -32.48 10.85
CA HIS A 11 83.68 -32.19 9.94
C HIS A 11 82.28 -32.28 10.60
N GLY A 12 82.20 -32.55 11.91
CA GLY A 12 80.93 -32.72 12.63
C GLY A 12 80.33 -31.46 13.27
N GLY A 13 81.06 -30.33 13.28
CA GLY A 13 80.61 -29.06 13.87
C GLY A 13 79.74 -28.24 12.93
N ASP A 14 80.21 -28.05 11.69
CA ASP A 14 79.55 -27.20 10.68
C ASP A 14 78.21 -27.75 10.19
N GLU A 15 78.04 -29.07 10.13
CA GLU A 15 76.77 -29.70 9.76
C GLU A 15 75.66 -29.43 10.80
N ASN A 16 76.04 -29.28 12.08
CA ASN A 16 75.10 -29.06 13.18
C ASN A 16 74.71 -27.57 13.31
N GLU A 17 75.63 -26.65 12.95
CA GLU A 17 75.37 -25.21 12.88
C GLU A 17 74.57 -24.84 11.62
N ALA A 18 74.92 -25.41 10.46
CA ALA A 18 74.15 -25.24 9.22
C ALA A 18 72.72 -25.79 9.34
N ARG A 19 72.54 -26.90 10.07
CA ARG A 19 71.21 -27.47 10.36
C ARG A 19 70.38 -26.56 11.27
N ARG A 20 70.98 -25.92 12.29
CA ARG A 20 70.30 -24.93 13.14
C ARG A 20 69.94 -23.67 12.36
N ALA A 21 70.84 -23.15 11.53
CA ALA A 21 70.57 -21.99 10.68
C ALA A 21 69.46 -22.26 9.65
N MET A 22 69.40 -23.47 9.08
CA MET A 22 68.30 -23.91 8.21
C MET A 22 66.98 -24.06 8.96
N GLU A 23 67.00 -24.54 10.21
CA GLU A 23 65.80 -24.63 11.05
C GLU A 23 65.28 -23.24 11.45
N GLU A 24 66.16 -22.30 11.79
CA GLU A 24 65.80 -20.92 12.11
C GLU A 24 65.26 -20.18 10.87
N ALA A 25 65.87 -20.38 9.70
CA ALA A 25 65.35 -19.85 8.44
C ALA A 25 63.97 -20.44 8.09
N ARG A 26 63.73 -21.72 8.40
CA ARG A 26 62.41 -22.37 8.24
C ARG A 26 61.38 -21.77 9.20
N LYS A 27 61.72 -21.57 10.48
CA LYS A 27 60.85 -20.93 11.47
C LYS A 27 60.50 -19.49 11.10
N ARG A 28 61.47 -18.72 10.59
CA ARG A 28 61.23 -17.35 10.10
C ARG A 28 60.28 -17.33 8.90
N LYS A 29 60.43 -18.26 7.95
CA LYS A 29 59.49 -18.39 6.82
C LYS A 29 58.09 -18.81 7.27
N GLU A 30 57.98 -19.68 8.26
CA GLU A 30 56.72 -20.12 8.84
C GLU A 30 56.02 -18.98 9.60
N GLN A 31 56.76 -18.19 10.37
CA GLN A 31 56.26 -16.97 11.03
C GLN A 31 55.78 -15.92 10.01
N GLN A 32 56.57 -15.65 8.96
CA GLN A 32 56.16 -14.74 7.89
C GLN A 32 54.91 -15.22 7.16
N ALA A 33 54.77 -16.53 6.93
CA ALA A 33 53.56 -17.10 6.34
C ALA A 33 52.35 -17.01 7.28
N ALA A 34 52.55 -17.22 8.58
CA ALA A 34 51.50 -17.09 9.59
C ALA A 34 51.03 -15.63 9.74
N GLU A 35 51.97 -14.67 9.77
CA GLU A 35 51.67 -13.23 9.79
C GLU A 35 50.91 -12.80 8.53
N ALA A 36 51.33 -13.24 7.35
CA ALA A 36 50.62 -12.95 6.10
C ALA A 36 49.19 -13.53 6.07
N ILE A 37 48.97 -14.71 6.66
CA ILE A 37 47.62 -15.30 6.79
C ILE A 37 46.79 -14.49 7.80
N ALA A 38 47.36 -14.08 8.93
CA ALA A 38 46.67 -13.29 9.95
C ALA A 38 46.25 -11.92 9.39
N GLU A 39 47.14 -11.22 8.69
CA GLU A 39 46.82 -9.94 8.03
C GLU A 39 45.72 -10.10 6.98
N TYR A 40 45.74 -11.19 6.20
CA TYR A 40 44.69 -11.50 5.23
C TYR A 40 43.34 -11.76 5.91
N GLU A 41 43.33 -12.50 7.02
CA GLU A 41 42.11 -12.73 7.81
C GLU A 41 41.55 -11.44 8.41
N GLU A 42 42.40 -10.58 8.96
CA GLU A 42 42.00 -9.29 9.51
C GLU A 42 41.45 -8.35 8.44
N ALA A 43 42.11 -8.27 7.28
CA ALA A 43 41.62 -7.50 6.13
C ALA A 43 40.23 -7.99 5.69
N ARG A 44 40.02 -9.30 5.67
CA ARG A 44 38.74 -9.92 5.30
C ARG A 44 37.65 -9.70 6.37
N ARG A 45 38.01 -9.64 7.66
CA ARG A 45 37.08 -9.28 8.74
C ARG A 45 36.68 -7.81 8.62
N ALA A 46 37.64 -6.91 8.41
CA ALA A 46 37.39 -5.49 8.23
C ALA A 46 36.53 -5.19 6.98
N GLU A 47 36.72 -5.93 5.88
CA GLU A 47 35.88 -5.82 4.69
C GLU A 47 34.43 -6.23 4.98
N LYS A 48 34.24 -7.39 5.62
CA LYS A 48 32.90 -7.83 6.04
C LYS A 48 32.23 -6.85 6.98
N GLU A 49 32.97 -6.29 7.95
CA GLU A 49 32.44 -5.33 8.90
C GLU A 49 31.99 -4.03 8.20
N LYS A 50 32.77 -3.55 7.23
CA LYS A 50 32.38 -2.40 6.39
C LYS A 50 31.12 -2.71 5.57
N GLU A 51 31.06 -3.87 4.93
CA GLU A 51 29.88 -4.29 4.18
C GLU A 51 28.64 -4.41 5.07
N THR A 52 28.77 -4.97 6.28
CA THR A 52 27.66 -5.06 7.23
C THR A 52 27.20 -3.69 7.69
N ASN A 53 28.13 -2.79 8.02
CA ASN A 53 27.81 -1.42 8.44
C ASN A 53 27.10 -0.65 7.32
N ASP A 54 27.55 -0.79 6.07
CA ASP A 54 26.90 -0.16 4.91
C ASP A 54 25.49 -0.71 4.67
N ILE A 55 25.30 -2.04 4.78
CA ILE A 55 23.98 -2.67 4.69
C ILE A 55 23.05 -2.16 5.80
N GLU A 56 23.54 -2.04 7.03
CA GLU A 56 22.77 -1.53 8.16
C GLU A 56 22.37 -0.07 7.96
N GLN A 57 23.29 0.80 7.53
CA GLN A 57 22.98 2.19 7.21
C GLN A 57 21.93 2.31 6.09
N LEU A 58 22.01 1.48 5.05
CA LEU A 58 21.02 1.44 3.98
C LEU A 58 19.65 0.97 4.47
N ARG A 59 19.61 -0.03 5.36
CA ARG A 59 18.38 -0.51 6.02
C ARG A 59 17.76 0.59 6.89
N GLN A 60 18.56 1.26 7.72
CA GLN A 60 18.11 2.38 8.55
C GLN A 60 17.55 3.53 7.70
N LYS A 61 18.23 3.95 6.63
CA LYS A 61 17.72 4.98 5.70
C LYS A 61 16.44 4.55 5.00
N ARG A 62 16.27 3.27 4.69
CA ARG A 62 15.03 2.75 4.09
C ARG A 62 13.88 2.78 5.10
N GLU A 63 14.15 2.41 6.35
CA GLU A 63 13.15 2.43 7.42
C GLU A 63 12.76 3.87 7.79
N GLN A 64 13.71 4.80 7.89
CA GLN A 64 13.42 6.23 8.08
C GLN A 64 12.54 6.79 6.94
N ARG A 65 12.81 6.45 5.68
CA ARG A 65 11.95 6.84 4.54
C ARG A 65 10.58 6.16 4.57
N ARG A 66 10.45 5.00 5.19
CA ARG A 66 9.16 4.34 5.39
C ARG A 66 8.38 5.03 6.50
N GLN A 67 9.02 5.29 7.64
CA GLN A 67 8.44 6.01 8.77
C GLN A 67 7.98 7.42 8.36
N GLY A 68 8.82 8.19 7.66
CA GLY A 68 8.42 9.52 7.16
C GLY A 68 7.20 9.49 6.25
N ARG A 69 7.06 8.47 5.38
CA ARG A 69 5.86 8.30 4.55
C ARG A 69 4.62 7.98 5.39
N VAL A 70 4.76 7.13 6.40
CA VAL A 70 3.67 6.78 7.32
C VAL A 70 3.25 8.00 8.14
N ASP A 71 4.20 8.81 8.62
CA ASP A 71 3.92 10.00 9.41
C ASP A 71 3.28 11.10 8.57
N ASP A 72 3.74 11.31 7.33
CA ASP A 72 3.10 12.23 6.39
C ASP A 72 1.68 11.78 6.02
N GLU A 73 1.46 10.48 5.81
CA GLU A 73 0.13 9.92 5.53
C GLU A 73 -0.80 10.09 6.74
N LYS A 74 -0.32 9.81 7.96
CA LYS A 74 -1.08 10.05 9.20
C LYS A 74 -1.42 11.52 9.39
N ARG A 75 -0.47 12.43 9.12
CA ARG A 75 -0.69 13.88 9.21
C ARG A 75 -1.76 14.34 8.22
N LEU A 76 -1.68 13.89 6.97
CA LEU A 76 -2.67 14.24 5.95
C LEU A 76 -4.04 13.63 6.26
N GLN A 77 -4.08 12.39 6.75
CA GLN A 77 -5.32 11.74 7.18
C GLN A 77 -5.94 12.46 8.38
N GLY A 78 -5.14 12.89 9.35
CA GLY A 78 -5.58 13.70 10.48
C GLY A 78 -6.17 15.04 10.06
N GLN A 79 -5.52 15.76 9.14
CA GLN A 79 -6.03 17.02 8.60
C GLN A 79 -7.36 16.83 7.86
N ARG A 80 -7.48 15.77 7.03
CA ARG A 80 -8.75 15.44 6.33
C ARG A 80 -9.85 15.07 7.30
N ALA A 81 -9.55 14.28 8.34
CA ALA A 81 -10.53 13.90 9.35
C ALA A 81 -11.01 15.12 10.16
N GLN A 82 -10.12 16.06 10.48
CA GLN A 82 -10.48 17.30 11.17
C GLN A 82 -11.32 18.23 10.29
N GLU A 83 -11.00 18.34 9.00
CA GLU A 83 -11.80 19.13 8.05
C GLU A 83 -13.18 18.52 7.83
N ASP A 84 -13.27 17.19 7.70
CA ASP A 84 -14.53 16.47 7.56
C ASP A 84 -15.38 16.57 8.84
N ALA A 85 -14.77 16.48 10.02
CA ALA A 85 -15.46 16.68 11.29
C ALA A 85 -15.98 18.13 11.42
N ARG A 86 -15.19 19.13 11.00
CA ARG A 86 -15.61 20.53 11.00
C ARG A 86 -16.78 20.79 10.04
N ARG A 87 -16.73 20.21 8.82
CA ARG A 87 -17.84 20.31 7.85
C ARG A 87 -19.11 19.65 8.38
N LYS A 88 -19.02 18.48 8.99
CA LYS A 88 -20.18 17.80 9.60
C LYS A 88 -20.78 18.61 10.74
N ALA A 89 -19.95 19.17 11.63
CA ALA A 89 -20.43 20.02 12.72
C ALA A 89 -21.12 21.29 12.20
N GLU A 90 -20.58 21.92 11.13
CA GLU A 90 -21.22 23.10 10.49
C GLU A 90 -22.55 22.73 9.80
N GLU A 91 -22.64 21.56 9.19
CA GLU A 91 -23.87 21.05 8.57
C GLU A 91 -24.94 20.72 9.61
N GLU A 92 -24.58 20.05 10.72
CA GLU A 92 -25.47 19.79 11.85
C GLU A 92 -25.96 21.09 12.51
N GLU A 93 -25.07 22.08 12.70
CA GLU A 93 -25.45 23.40 13.24
C GLU A 93 -26.39 24.15 12.29
N ARG A 94 -26.12 24.11 10.97
CA ARG A 94 -27.00 24.71 9.96
C ARG A 94 -28.36 24.03 9.90
N LYS A 95 -28.40 22.70 10.03
CA LYS A 95 -29.66 21.94 10.09
C LYS A 95 -30.45 22.28 11.34
N ARG A 96 -29.80 22.33 12.50
CA ARG A 96 -30.45 22.73 13.76
C ARG A 96 -31.01 24.15 13.69
N LYS A 97 -30.25 25.10 13.14
CA LYS A 97 -30.73 26.48 12.90
C LYS A 97 -31.94 26.52 11.97
N LYS A 98 -31.94 25.71 10.91
CA LYS A 98 -33.06 25.61 9.96
C LYS A 98 -34.31 25.00 10.61
N GLN A 99 -34.15 23.96 11.42
CA GLN A 99 -35.25 23.34 12.19
C GLN A 99 -35.83 24.34 13.20
N GLU A 100 -34.99 25.04 13.97
CA GLU A 100 -35.45 26.06 14.93
C GLU A 100 -36.16 27.25 14.24
N GLU A 101 -35.73 27.67 13.04
CA GLU A 101 -36.40 28.71 12.25
C GLU A 101 -37.75 28.21 11.69
N GLU A 102 -37.81 26.97 11.22
CA GLU A 102 -39.04 26.38 10.69
C GLU A 102 -40.09 26.16 11.80
N GLU A 103 -39.66 25.72 12.99
CA GLU A 103 -40.53 25.61 14.17
C GLU A 103 -41.08 26.96 14.60
N LYS A 104 -40.25 28.02 14.63
CA LYS A 104 -40.73 29.39 14.92
C LYS A 104 -41.74 29.86 13.87
N ARG A 105 -41.49 29.60 12.58
CA ARG A 105 -42.41 29.94 11.49
C ARG A 105 -43.71 29.16 11.54
N LYS A 106 -43.67 27.87 11.94
CA LYS A 106 -44.87 27.04 12.17
C LYS A 106 -45.67 27.55 13.37
N ALA A 107 -45.00 27.86 14.48
CA ALA A 107 -45.64 28.43 15.67
C ALA A 107 -46.27 29.80 15.39
N GLU A 108 -45.63 30.68 14.61
CA GLU A 108 -46.19 31.97 14.20
C GLU A 108 -47.43 31.79 13.29
N ARG A 109 -47.36 30.87 12.32
CA ARG A 109 -48.50 30.52 11.46
C ARG A 109 -49.66 29.94 12.26
N GLU A 110 -49.38 29.10 13.23
CA GLU A 110 -50.41 28.49 14.08
C GLU A 110 -51.05 29.53 15.00
N ARG A 111 -50.24 30.41 15.62
CA ARG A 111 -50.75 31.56 16.38
C ARG A 111 -51.65 32.46 15.53
N LYS A 112 -51.23 32.78 14.29
CA LYS A 112 -52.01 33.58 13.34
C LYS A 112 -53.29 32.86 12.91
N ARG A 113 -53.24 31.54 12.75
CA ARG A 113 -54.42 30.70 12.44
C ARG A 113 -55.40 30.65 13.62
N GLN A 114 -54.90 30.47 14.85
CA GLN A 114 -55.72 30.49 16.06
C GLN A 114 -56.37 31.87 16.28
N GLU A 115 -55.66 32.96 16.01
CA GLU A 115 -56.20 34.32 16.06
C GLU A 115 -57.28 34.55 14.98
N ALA A 116 -57.03 34.10 13.75
CA ALA A 116 -58.03 34.15 12.68
C ALA A 116 -59.26 33.28 12.97
N MET A 117 -59.08 32.12 13.60
CA MET A 117 -60.17 31.22 14.02
C MET A 117 -60.97 31.80 15.20
N LYS A 118 -60.32 32.51 16.13
CA LYS A 118 -61.03 33.29 17.16
C LYS A 118 -61.79 34.47 16.56
N ARG A 119 -61.30 35.05 15.47
CA ARG A 119 -61.94 36.18 14.75
C ARG A 119 -63.07 35.73 13.81
N MET A 120 -63.01 34.50 13.30
CA MET A 120 -64.10 33.83 12.57
C MET A 120 -64.89 32.93 13.53
N GLY A 121 -65.84 33.52 14.26
CA GLY A 121 -66.84 32.75 15.02
C GLY A 121 -67.59 31.74 14.15
N PRO A 122 -68.20 30.70 14.76
CA PRO A 122 -68.60 29.47 14.08
C PRO A 122 -69.64 29.72 12.97
N LYS A 123 -69.22 29.60 11.71
CA LYS A 123 -70.12 29.40 10.58
C LYS A 123 -70.35 27.90 10.40
N LYS A 124 -71.61 27.48 10.54
CA LYS A 124 -72.07 26.10 10.37
C LYS A 124 -71.75 25.62 8.94
N PRO A 125 -71.04 24.49 8.74
CA PRO A 125 -70.78 23.96 7.41
C PRO A 125 -71.93 23.07 6.96
N ASN A 126 -72.36 23.25 5.71
CA ASN A 126 -73.20 22.30 5.00
C ASN A 126 -72.36 21.75 3.83
N TYR A 127 -72.55 20.47 3.52
CA TYR A 127 -71.98 19.65 2.43
C TYR A 127 -70.88 18.64 2.80
N VAL A 128 -71.18 17.42 2.35
CA VAL A 128 -70.44 16.15 2.46
C VAL A 128 -69.49 16.04 1.26
N ILE A 129 -68.19 15.90 1.51
CA ILE A 129 -67.21 15.55 0.49
C ILE A 129 -66.39 14.37 1.01
N THR A 130 -66.55 13.23 0.35
CA THR A 130 -65.72 12.04 0.49
C THR A 130 -64.36 12.27 -0.14
N LYS A 131 -63.26 12.09 0.62
CA LYS A 131 -61.91 12.04 0.09
C LYS A 131 -61.17 10.81 0.61
N LYS A 132 -60.67 10.00 -0.33
CA LYS A 132 -59.52 9.10 -0.19
C LYS A 132 -58.27 9.91 -0.48
N GLU A 133 -57.27 9.93 0.39
CA GLU A 133 -55.89 10.34 0.04
C GLU A 133 -54.89 9.49 0.83
N ASP A 134 -53.92 8.98 0.09
CA ASP A 134 -52.78 8.16 0.49
C ASP A 134 -51.79 8.94 1.38
N GLY A 135 -51.15 8.25 2.31
CA GLY A 135 -50.07 8.78 3.14
C GLY A 135 -48.70 8.33 2.62
N GLU A 136 -47.94 9.25 2.03
CA GLU A 136 -46.49 9.12 1.86
C GLU A 136 -45.79 9.67 3.11
N GLU A 137 -45.11 8.79 3.85
CA GLU A 137 -44.09 9.15 4.84
C GLU A 137 -42.74 9.26 4.12
N VAL A 138 -42.16 10.46 4.11
CA VAL A 138 -40.77 10.69 3.70
C VAL A 138 -39.94 10.73 4.97
N GLU A 139 -39.22 9.65 5.26
CA GLU A 139 -38.14 9.66 6.25
C GLU A 139 -36.95 10.44 5.69
N GLU A 140 -36.58 11.50 6.40
CA GLU A 140 -35.33 12.23 6.19
C GLU A 140 -34.16 11.38 6.72
N GLU A 141 -33.35 10.81 5.83
CA GLU A 141 -32.00 10.36 6.17
C GLU A 141 -30.97 11.46 5.86
N GLU A 142 -30.09 11.70 6.84
CA GLU A 142 -29.03 12.71 6.81
C GLU A 142 -27.86 12.33 5.89
N PRO A 143 -27.21 13.32 5.24
CA PRO A 143 -26.28 13.08 4.17
C PRO A 143 -24.94 12.60 4.73
N LYS A 144 -24.59 11.36 4.42
CA LYS A 144 -23.18 11.09 4.10
C LYS A 144 -22.84 11.95 2.89
N LYS A 145 -21.57 12.20 2.58
CA LYS A 145 -21.18 12.79 1.29
C LYS A 145 -21.59 11.82 0.18
N GLU A 146 -22.87 11.83 -0.13
CA GLU A 146 -23.55 10.91 -1.01
C GLU A 146 -23.20 11.40 -2.39
N VAL A 147 -22.53 10.52 -3.12
CA VAL A 147 -22.80 10.42 -4.53
C VAL A 147 -24.33 10.35 -4.61
N LYS A 148 -24.95 11.47 -4.97
CA LYS A 148 -26.40 11.67 -4.97
C LYS A 148 -27.05 10.36 -5.44
N SER A 149 -27.97 9.82 -4.65
CA SER A 149 -28.62 8.56 -4.99
C SER A 149 -29.12 8.63 -6.43
N LYS A 150 -29.08 7.51 -7.17
CA LYS A 150 -29.52 7.49 -8.58
C LYS A 150 -30.91 8.11 -8.73
N GLU A 151 -31.77 7.86 -7.75
CA GLU A 151 -33.11 8.43 -7.68
C GLU A 151 -33.11 9.95 -7.43
N GLN A 152 -32.26 10.45 -6.54
CA GLN A 152 -32.09 11.89 -6.32
C GLN A 152 -31.54 12.59 -7.58
N MET A 153 -30.60 11.98 -8.30
CA MET A 153 -30.08 12.52 -9.57
C MET A 153 -31.16 12.57 -10.65
N GLU A 154 -32.02 11.55 -10.72
CA GLU A 154 -33.15 11.53 -11.66
C GLU A 154 -34.21 12.58 -11.28
N GLN A 155 -34.49 12.77 -10.00
CA GLN A 155 -35.39 13.82 -9.51
C GLN A 155 -34.84 15.21 -9.80
N GLU A 156 -33.56 15.48 -9.53
CA GLU A 156 -32.90 16.73 -9.88
C GLU A 156 -32.92 16.98 -11.39
N LYS A 157 -32.64 15.95 -12.20
CA LYS A 157 -32.74 16.04 -13.67
C LYS A 157 -34.16 16.41 -14.10
N ARG A 158 -35.18 15.76 -13.53
CA ARG A 158 -36.60 16.07 -13.81
C ARG A 158 -36.93 17.51 -13.41
N ALA A 159 -36.48 17.96 -12.24
CA ALA A 159 -36.70 19.33 -11.76
C ALA A 159 -36.02 20.37 -12.67
N ILE A 160 -34.77 20.15 -13.07
CA ILE A 160 -34.04 21.03 -14.00
C ILE A 160 -34.73 21.07 -15.37
N LEU A 161 -35.19 19.92 -15.88
CA LEU A 161 -35.92 19.86 -17.14
C LEU A 161 -37.26 20.60 -17.05
N ALA A 162 -38.00 20.45 -15.96
CA ALA A 162 -39.24 21.20 -15.73
C ALA A 162 -39.01 22.72 -15.65
N GLN A 163 -37.88 23.15 -15.06
CA GLN A 163 -37.51 24.56 -15.02
C GLN A 163 -37.13 25.12 -16.40
N ARG A 164 -36.46 24.32 -17.24
CA ARG A 164 -36.01 24.73 -18.58
C ARG A 164 -37.10 24.64 -19.64
N ILE A 165 -37.99 23.65 -19.52
CA ILE A 165 -39.09 23.43 -20.47
C ILE A 165 -40.28 24.24 -19.99
N HIS A 166 -40.41 25.45 -20.54
CA HIS A 166 -41.58 26.28 -20.27
C HIS A 166 -42.80 25.74 -21.03
N PRO A 167 -43.96 25.58 -20.36
CA PRO A 167 -45.22 25.27 -21.02
C PRO A 167 -45.52 26.31 -22.11
N LEU A 168 -46.02 25.86 -23.25
CA LEU A 168 -46.37 26.74 -24.36
C LEU A 168 -47.81 27.25 -24.16
N GLU A 169 -47.95 28.56 -23.93
CA GLU A 169 -49.24 29.24 -23.98
C GLU A 169 -49.54 29.61 -25.43
N LEU A 170 -50.48 28.91 -26.06
CA LEU A 170 -50.83 29.09 -27.48
C LEU A 170 -52.20 29.75 -27.70
N ASP A 171 -53.10 29.65 -26.70
CA ASP A 171 -54.53 30.00 -26.84
C ASP A 171 -54.79 31.50 -27.02
N SER A 172 -53.83 32.36 -26.67
CA SER A 172 -53.96 33.82 -26.72
C SER A 172 -53.15 34.50 -27.85
N LEU A 173 -52.49 33.71 -28.71
CA LEU A 173 -51.62 34.25 -29.77
C LEU A 173 -52.33 34.32 -31.13
N ASP A 174 -52.10 35.44 -31.83
CA ASP A 174 -52.50 35.63 -33.22
C ASP A 174 -51.57 34.87 -34.20
N SER A 175 -52.05 34.59 -35.40
CA SER A 175 -51.37 33.84 -36.48
C SER A 175 -49.94 34.31 -36.77
N ALA A 176 -49.71 35.63 -36.84
CA ALA A 176 -48.37 36.19 -37.05
C ALA A 176 -47.42 35.90 -35.86
N LYS A 177 -47.93 36.04 -34.62
CA LYS A 177 -47.15 35.77 -33.40
C LYS A 177 -46.85 34.28 -33.23
N LEU A 178 -47.76 33.41 -33.66
CA LEU A 178 -47.52 31.96 -33.70
C LEU A 178 -46.37 31.60 -34.65
N GLN A 179 -46.29 32.25 -35.83
CA GLN A 179 -45.18 32.03 -36.76
C GLN A 179 -43.83 32.51 -36.20
N GLU A 180 -43.79 33.67 -35.54
CA GLU A 180 -42.59 34.16 -34.87
C GLU A 180 -42.14 33.23 -33.74
N LYS A 181 -43.09 32.75 -32.92
CA LYS A 181 -42.81 31.80 -31.84
C LYS A 181 -42.27 30.47 -32.39
N ALA A 182 -42.82 29.97 -33.48
CA ALA A 182 -42.34 28.76 -34.15
C ALA A 182 -40.89 28.93 -34.67
N LYS A 183 -40.58 30.08 -35.29
CA LYS A 183 -39.21 30.39 -35.74
C LYS A 183 -38.22 30.47 -34.58
N SER A 184 -38.61 31.15 -33.50
CA SER A 184 -37.79 31.26 -32.28
C SER A 184 -37.52 29.89 -31.65
N LEU A 185 -38.54 29.03 -31.53
CA LEU A 185 -38.37 27.66 -31.03
C LEU A 185 -37.47 26.83 -31.96
N HIS A 186 -37.60 26.99 -33.28
CA HIS A 186 -36.74 26.30 -34.24
C HIS A 186 -35.27 26.67 -34.08
N GLU A 187 -34.97 27.96 -33.97
CA GLU A 187 -33.61 28.46 -33.72
C GLU A 187 -33.08 27.95 -32.37
N HIS A 188 -33.91 27.98 -31.33
CA HIS A 188 -33.55 27.45 -30.02
C HIS A 188 -33.21 25.96 -30.08
N ILE A 189 -34.01 25.15 -30.76
CA ILE A 189 -33.76 23.71 -30.95
C ILE A 189 -32.45 23.49 -31.72
N ARG A 190 -32.18 24.24 -32.80
CA ARG A 190 -30.90 24.13 -33.52
C ARG A 190 -29.70 24.40 -32.61
N ASN A 191 -29.78 25.43 -31.77
CA ASN A 191 -28.72 25.76 -30.82
C ASN A 191 -28.53 24.64 -29.79
N LEU A 192 -29.61 24.06 -29.25
CA LEU A 192 -29.53 22.93 -28.33
C LEU A 192 -28.92 21.69 -28.97
N VAL A 193 -29.24 21.40 -30.23
CA VAL A 193 -28.63 20.29 -30.99
C VAL A 193 -27.13 20.50 -31.20
N SER A 194 -26.71 21.73 -31.53
CA SER A 194 -25.28 22.06 -31.63
C SER A 194 -24.56 21.85 -30.30
N GLN A 195 -25.13 22.36 -29.20
CA GLN A 195 -24.56 22.19 -27.86
C GLN A 195 -24.50 20.73 -27.44
N GLN A 196 -25.52 19.93 -27.78
CA GLN A 196 -25.53 18.49 -27.53
C GLN A 196 -24.38 17.80 -28.27
N TYR A 197 -24.13 18.17 -29.53
CA TYR A 197 -23.02 17.63 -30.31
C TYR A 197 -21.66 17.92 -29.65
N ASP A 198 -21.40 19.17 -29.26
CA ASP A 198 -20.16 19.56 -28.60
C ASP A 198 -19.96 18.82 -27.26
N LEU A 199 -21.03 18.67 -26.47
CA LEU A 199 -21.01 17.90 -25.24
C LEU A 199 -20.77 16.40 -25.48
N GLN A 200 -21.30 15.84 -26.56
CA GLN A 200 -21.04 14.44 -26.93
C GLN A 200 -19.58 14.24 -27.36
N GLN A 201 -19.00 15.16 -28.13
CA GLN A 201 -17.59 15.09 -28.53
C GLN A 201 -16.66 15.18 -27.32
N THR A 202 -16.91 16.13 -26.41
CA THR A 202 -16.13 16.25 -25.18
C THR A 202 -16.27 15.02 -24.29
N PHE A 203 -17.49 14.48 -24.15
CA PHE A 203 -17.74 13.26 -23.39
C PHE A 203 -16.97 12.07 -23.96
N GLN A 204 -16.99 11.86 -25.29
CA GLN A 204 -16.24 10.79 -25.95
C GLN A 204 -14.74 10.93 -25.68
N ARG A 205 -14.17 12.14 -25.83
CA ARG A 205 -12.76 12.41 -25.53
C ARG A 205 -12.41 12.07 -24.08
N LEU A 206 -13.23 12.50 -23.13
CA LEU A 206 -13.03 12.20 -21.70
C LEU A 206 -13.10 10.70 -21.41
N GLN A 207 -13.97 9.96 -22.11
CA GLN A 207 -14.02 8.50 -22.00
C GLN A 207 -12.72 7.84 -22.49
N TYR A 208 -12.17 8.30 -23.62
CA TYR A 208 -10.88 7.82 -24.11
C TYR A 208 -9.76 8.10 -23.08
N ASP A 209 -9.66 9.33 -22.58
CA ASP A 209 -8.66 9.71 -21.59
C ASP A 209 -8.78 8.87 -20.30
N MET A 210 -10.01 8.60 -19.85
CA MET A 210 -10.27 7.75 -18.67
C MET A 210 -9.81 6.30 -18.91
N ILE A 211 -10.09 5.75 -20.10
CA ILE A 211 -9.67 4.39 -20.46
C ILE A 211 -8.14 4.31 -20.53
N GLU A 212 -7.48 5.28 -21.15
CA GLU A 212 -6.01 5.33 -21.25
C GLU A 212 -5.37 5.43 -19.87
N MET A 213 -5.87 6.33 -19.00
CA MET A 213 -5.38 6.46 -17.62
C MET A 213 -5.59 5.17 -16.83
N ALA A 214 -6.73 4.50 -16.98
CA ALA A 214 -7.00 3.23 -16.33
C ALA A 214 -6.06 2.12 -16.83
N GLU A 215 -5.74 2.10 -18.12
CA GLU A 215 -4.78 1.15 -18.69
C GLU A 215 -3.36 1.43 -18.19
N ARG A 216 -2.93 2.69 -18.20
CA ARG A 216 -1.62 3.10 -17.66
C ARG A 216 -1.49 2.73 -16.18
N ALA A 217 -2.55 2.92 -15.39
CA ALA A 217 -2.59 2.49 -13.99
C ALA A 217 -2.47 0.96 -13.85
N ARG A 218 -3.14 0.18 -14.71
CA ARG A 218 -3.00 -1.29 -14.74
C ARG A 218 -1.58 -1.71 -15.12
N GLN A 219 -0.94 -1.05 -16.08
CA GLN A 219 0.44 -1.33 -16.47
C GLN A 219 1.42 -1.02 -15.33
N MET A 220 1.26 0.12 -14.65
CA MET A 220 2.06 0.47 -13.47
C MET A 220 1.87 -0.54 -12.33
N ALA A 221 0.64 -1.00 -12.09
CA ALA A 221 0.35 -2.02 -11.11
C ALA A 221 0.98 -3.38 -11.47
N LYS A 222 0.95 -3.78 -12.75
CA LYS A 222 1.64 -4.99 -13.25
C LYS A 222 3.15 -4.87 -13.09
N SER A 223 3.75 -3.74 -13.46
CA SER A 223 5.19 -3.48 -13.27
C SER A 223 5.59 -3.55 -11.80
N ARG A 224 4.83 -2.90 -10.92
CA ARG A 224 5.04 -2.99 -9.46
C ARG A 224 4.90 -4.41 -8.93
N ARG A 225 3.93 -5.19 -9.43
CA ARG A 225 3.72 -6.59 -9.04
C ARG A 225 4.82 -7.51 -9.56
N ALA A 226 5.32 -7.30 -10.78
CA ALA A 226 6.46 -8.04 -11.34
C ALA A 226 7.75 -7.77 -10.56
N LEU A 227 7.98 -6.50 -10.19
CA LEU A 227 9.10 -6.11 -9.33
C LEU A 227 8.97 -6.70 -7.91
N ALA A 228 7.75 -6.74 -7.37
CA ALA A 228 7.47 -7.35 -6.07
C ALA A 228 7.56 -8.88 -6.10
N SER A 229 7.13 -9.55 -7.18
CA SER A 229 7.26 -11.00 -7.35
C SER A 229 8.71 -11.43 -7.59
N ALA A 230 9.54 -10.58 -8.19
CA ALA A 230 10.98 -10.79 -8.25
C ALA A 230 11.67 -10.67 -6.87
N GLN A 231 11.01 -10.02 -5.90
CA GLN A 231 11.46 -9.92 -4.50
C GLN A 231 10.81 -10.94 -3.56
N VAL A 232 9.84 -11.74 -4.01
CA VAL A 232 9.39 -12.91 -3.24
C VAL A 232 10.43 -13.99 -3.45
N ASP A 233 11.31 -14.13 -2.47
CA ASP A 233 12.25 -15.24 -2.42
C ASP A 233 11.48 -16.54 -2.65
N GLU A 234 11.90 -17.31 -3.65
CA GLU A 234 11.30 -18.59 -4.06
C GLU A 234 11.41 -19.68 -2.97
N SER A 235 11.90 -19.30 -1.78
CA SER A 235 11.88 -20.03 -0.52
C SER A 235 10.55 -19.91 0.24
N PHE A 236 9.69 -18.94 -0.09
CA PHE A 236 8.42 -18.72 0.62
C PHE A 236 7.34 -19.72 0.18
N ASP A 237 7.34 -20.89 0.82
CA ASP A 237 6.37 -21.95 0.57
C ASP A 237 5.03 -21.68 1.28
N ARG A 238 4.07 -21.09 0.56
CA ARG A 238 2.72 -20.79 1.05
C ARG A 238 1.97 -21.99 1.64
N LEU A 239 2.40 -23.21 1.33
CA LEU A 239 1.82 -24.43 1.88
C LEU A 239 2.41 -24.79 3.25
N ALA A 240 3.68 -24.44 3.51
CA ALA A 240 4.33 -24.64 4.81
C ALA A 240 3.69 -23.77 5.91
N ASP A 241 3.25 -22.55 5.59
CA ASP A 241 2.50 -21.69 6.52
C ASP A 241 1.15 -22.28 6.94
N LYS A 242 0.52 -23.05 6.06
CA LYS A 242 -0.77 -23.73 6.37
C LYS A 242 -0.59 -24.99 7.19
N TYR A 243 0.59 -25.61 7.13
CA TYR A 243 0.91 -26.87 7.80
C TYR A 243 2.20 -26.70 8.61
N THR A 244 2.13 -25.92 9.69
CA THR A 244 3.27 -25.53 10.53
C THR A 244 3.99 -26.70 11.23
N GLY A 245 3.40 -27.90 11.23
CA GLY A 245 4.00 -29.13 11.78
C GLY A 245 4.55 -30.11 10.73
N ALA A 246 4.43 -29.80 9.44
CA ALA A 246 4.94 -30.66 8.38
C ALA A 246 6.45 -30.41 8.16
N PRO A 247 7.27 -31.45 7.94
CA PRO A 247 8.68 -31.28 7.63
C PRO A 247 8.87 -30.45 6.35
N PRO A 248 9.96 -29.66 6.25
CA PRO A 248 10.19 -28.78 5.11
C PRO A 248 10.27 -29.57 3.81
N LYS A 249 9.72 -29.03 2.72
CA LYS A 249 9.74 -29.70 1.41
C LYS A 249 11.17 -29.90 0.93
N ILE A 250 11.50 -31.16 0.63
CA ILE A 250 12.75 -31.53 -0.01
C ILE A 250 12.60 -31.25 -1.51
N ARG A 251 13.46 -30.38 -2.05
CA ARG A 251 13.51 -30.15 -3.51
C ARG A 251 14.16 -31.36 -4.17
N LEU A 252 13.45 -32.01 -5.08
CA LEU A 252 13.90 -33.19 -5.84
C LEU A 252 14.74 -32.82 -7.08
N CYS A 253 14.95 -31.53 -7.35
CA CYS A 253 15.83 -31.03 -8.40
C CYS A 253 16.57 -29.78 -7.90
N SER A 254 17.75 -29.52 -8.46
CA SER A 254 18.53 -28.34 -8.11
C SER A 254 17.93 -27.08 -8.74
N LYS A 255 17.95 -25.95 -8.01
CA LYS A 255 17.50 -24.63 -8.54
C LYS A 255 18.35 -24.16 -9.73
N TYR A 256 19.53 -24.73 -9.92
CA TYR A 256 20.48 -24.41 -10.99
C TYR A 256 20.51 -25.45 -12.11
N GLU A 257 19.63 -26.45 -12.05
CA GLU A 257 19.60 -27.54 -13.01
C GLU A 257 19.01 -27.06 -14.34
N ARG A 258 19.84 -27.03 -15.38
CA ARG A 258 19.48 -26.52 -16.71
C ARG A 258 18.94 -27.60 -17.66
N GLN A 259 19.04 -28.87 -17.27
CA GLN A 259 18.53 -30.00 -18.03
C GLN A 259 17.38 -30.64 -17.25
N THR A 260 16.28 -30.92 -17.94
CA THR A 260 15.12 -31.58 -17.35
C THR A 260 15.47 -33.03 -17.06
N ASP A 261 15.41 -33.44 -15.79
CA ASP A 261 15.64 -34.84 -15.40
C ASP A 261 14.59 -35.75 -16.07
N SER A 262 15.06 -36.68 -16.91
CA SER A 262 14.22 -37.61 -17.67
C SER A 262 13.76 -38.81 -16.83
N ARG A 263 14.25 -38.97 -15.61
CA ARG A 263 13.88 -40.07 -14.70
C ARG A 263 12.46 -39.91 -14.17
N SER A 264 11.80 -41.04 -13.93
CA SER A 264 10.45 -41.08 -13.36
C SER A 264 10.44 -40.54 -11.93
N PHE A 265 9.26 -40.15 -11.43
CA PHE A 265 9.11 -39.61 -10.07
C PHE A 265 9.62 -40.60 -8.98
N GLY A 266 9.32 -41.89 -9.13
CA GLY A 266 9.75 -42.92 -8.18
C GLY A 266 11.27 -43.10 -8.14
N GLU A 267 11.93 -43.08 -9.30
CA GLU A 267 13.40 -43.16 -9.39
C GLU A 267 14.08 -41.94 -8.77
N ARG A 268 13.52 -40.74 -9.00
CA ARG A 268 14.00 -39.51 -8.37
C ARG A 268 13.83 -39.56 -6.86
N LEU A 269 12.66 -39.95 -6.37
CA LEU A 269 12.38 -40.06 -4.95
C LEU A 269 13.36 -41.04 -4.27
N GLY A 270 13.57 -42.22 -4.86
CA GLY A 270 14.51 -43.22 -4.35
C GLY A 270 15.95 -42.69 -4.24
N MET A 271 16.44 -41.97 -5.27
CA MET A 271 17.78 -41.35 -5.25
C MET A 271 17.97 -40.35 -4.11
N TYR A 272 16.94 -39.55 -3.80
CA TYR A 272 17.00 -38.57 -2.71
C TYR A 272 16.81 -39.21 -1.33
N GLU A 273 16.00 -40.27 -1.21
CA GLU A 273 15.87 -41.05 0.02
C GLU A 273 17.15 -41.84 0.35
N GLU A 274 17.86 -42.35 -0.65
CA GLU A 274 19.13 -43.03 -0.45
C GLU A 274 20.24 -42.04 -0.05
N LYS A 275 20.29 -40.88 -0.70
CA LYS A 275 21.19 -39.78 -0.32
C LYS A 275 20.88 -39.19 1.06
N SER A 276 19.60 -39.18 1.48
CA SER A 276 19.23 -38.67 2.81
C SER A 276 19.63 -39.64 3.93
N LYS A 277 19.58 -40.95 3.68
CA LYS A 277 20.06 -41.99 4.60
C LYS A 277 21.58 -41.97 4.80
N ASN A 278 22.33 -41.63 3.75
CA ASN A 278 23.80 -41.58 3.74
C ASN A 278 24.37 -40.17 3.95
N GLN A 279 23.64 -39.25 4.59
CA GLN A 279 24.22 -37.95 4.91
C GLN A 279 25.42 -38.15 5.86
N PRO A 280 26.61 -37.60 5.55
CA PRO A 280 27.70 -37.60 6.51
C PRO A 280 27.18 -36.90 7.77
N SER A 281 27.39 -37.48 8.95
CA SER A 281 26.93 -36.87 10.20
C SER A 281 27.64 -35.52 10.35
N VAL A 282 26.97 -34.44 9.98
CA VAL A 282 27.49 -33.11 10.22
C VAL A 282 27.47 -32.97 11.73
N ARG A 283 28.64 -32.99 12.38
CA ARG A 283 28.74 -32.69 13.82
C ARG A 283 28.06 -31.33 14.00
N ARG A 284 26.89 -31.32 14.65
CA ARG A 284 26.25 -30.08 15.05
C ARG A 284 27.17 -29.46 16.10
N VAL A 285 28.00 -28.52 15.66
CA VAL A 285 28.73 -27.66 16.58
C VAL A 285 27.64 -26.89 17.31
N HIS A 286 27.38 -27.27 18.55
CA HIS A 286 26.51 -26.48 19.40
C HIS A 286 27.20 -25.13 19.56
N PRO A 287 26.49 -24.00 19.40
CA PRO A 287 27.10 -22.72 19.65
C PRO A 287 27.66 -22.76 21.08
N ILE A 288 28.97 -22.60 21.21
CA ILE A 288 29.62 -22.42 22.51
C ILE A 288 28.98 -21.15 23.07
N ALA A 289 28.20 -21.29 24.14
CA ALA A 289 27.67 -20.14 24.85
C ALA A 289 28.88 -19.30 25.28
N LEU A 290 29.01 -18.10 24.72
CA LEU A 290 29.96 -17.11 25.23
C LEU A 290 29.61 -16.90 26.72
N PRO A 291 30.60 -16.97 27.62
CA PRO A 291 30.34 -16.66 29.03
C PRO A 291 29.82 -15.22 29.10
N MET A 292 28.68 -15.06 29.77
CA MET A 292 28.12 -13.75 30.09
C MET A 292 29.20 -12.93 30.82
N PRO A 293 29.44 -11.66 30.46
CA PRO A 293 30.34 -10.82 31.22
C PRO A 293 29.80 -10.71 32.65
N VAL A 294 30.66 -11.03 33.61
CA VAL A 294 30.40 -10.77 35.03
C VAL A 294 30.38 -9.25 35.15
N GLU A 295 29.23 -8.69 35.53
CA GLU A 295 29.16 -7.29 35.95
C GLU A 295 29.98 -7.21 37.23
N ASP A 296 31.16 -6.57 37.16
CA ASP A 296 31.93 -6.18 38.32
C ASP A 296 31.12 -5.12 39.07
N GLU A 297 30.25 -5.56 39.98
CA GLU A 297 29.85 -4.75 41.12
C GLU A 297 31.09 -4.58 42.00
N ASP A 298 31.78 -3.45 41.87
CA ASP A 298 32.51 -2.77 42.94
C ASP A 298 33.26 -1.57 42.33
N ASP A 299 32.60 -0.40 42.30
CA ASP A 299 33.26 0.92 42.46
C ASP A 299 32.19 2.02 42.49
N PHE A 300 31.31 1.94 43.48
CA PHE A 300 30.58 3.10 44.00
C PHE A 300 30.61 3.01 45.52
N LEU A 301 31.59 3.68 46.15
CA LEU A 301 31.49 4.41 47.42
C LEU A 301 32.89 4.77 47.94
N TYR A 302 33.41 5.96 47.59
CA TYR A 302 33.54 7.10 48.50
C TYR A 302 34.09 8.34 47.77
#